data_AF-A0AAF6BV65-F1
#
_entry.id   AF-A0AAF6BV65-F1
#
_cell.length_a   1.000
_cell.length_b   1.000
_cell.length_c   1.000
_cell.angle_alpha   90.00
_cell.angle_beta   90.00
_cell.angle_gamma   90.00
#
_symmetry.space_group_name_H-M   'P 1'
#
loop_
_entity.id
_entity.type
_entity.pdbx_description
1 polymer ?
#
loop_
_entity_poly.entity_id
_entity_poly.type
_entity_poly.pdbx_seq_one_letter_code
_entity_poly.pdbx_strand_id
1 'polypeptide(L)'
;MAIARTGVFVDDYLEYSSSLPAELQRLLSTMRELDERSQTMVSQLRDQTKMCLNLPSQHSKKSTPEQEEAVAKLRREIEVNQENTYSLCTEKVLLAQQAYDLIDQHVRRLDEDLHTFADDLRQEGKIPQDEPAILPMPTSREEKRKGQFMTPLAKRLGMERDRDRERDRDRDRERERDRERDSVFRRNDSLR
;
A
#
# COMPACT_ATOMS: atom_id res chain seq x y z
N MET A 1 -46.74 -14.90 21.90
CA MET A 1 -46.33 -13.57 21.38
C MET A 1 -44.90 -13.69 20.88
N ALA A 2 -44.68 -13.63 19.56
CA ALA A 2 -43.39 -13.98 18.93
C ALA A 2 -42.72 -12.81 18.18
N ILE A 3 -43.14 -11.56 18.47
CA ILE A 3 -42.66 -10.35 17.76
C ILE A 3 -41.45 -9.71 18.47
N ALA A 4 -41.13 -10.13 19.70
CA ALA A 4 -40.08 -9.50 20.51
C ALA A 4 -38.63 -9.84 20.07
N ARG A 5 -38.37 -11.03 19.50
CA ARG A 5 -36.98 -11.49 19.28
C ARG A 5 -36.25 -10.81 18.12
N THR A 6 -36.96 -10.42 17.06
CA THR A 6 -36.32 -9.80 15.88
C THR A 6 -35.92 -8.35 16.13
N GLY A 7 -36.71 -7.60 16.91
CA GLY A 7 -36.35 -6.23 17.31
C GLY A 7 -35.15 -6.20 18.25
N VAL A 8 -35.14 -7.10 19.25
CA VAL A 8 -34.05 -7.24 20.21
C VAL A 8 -32.72 -7.59 19.52
N PHE A 9 -32.72 -8.51 18.54
CA PHE A 9 -31.52 -8.84 17.77
C PHE A 9 -30.88 -7.62 17.09
N VAL A 10 -31.70 -6.79 16.44
CA VAL A 10 -31.21 -5.61 15.72
C VAL A 10 -30.70 -4.56 16.70
N ASP A 11 -31.42 -4.34 17.80
CA ASP A 11 -31.00 -3.39 18.84
C ASP A 11 -29.68 -3.82 19.50
N ASP A 12 -29.53 -5.10 19.86
CA ASP A 12 -28.32 -5.67 20.44
C ASP A 12 -27.12 -5.54 19.47
N TYR A 13 -27.34 -5.77 18.17
CA TYR A 13 -26.29 -5.60 17.16
C TYR A 13 -25.91 -4.13 16.95
N LEU A 14 -26.88 -3.22 16.95
CA LEU A 14 -26.63 -1.78 16.84
C LEU A 14 -25.86 -1.26 18.05
N GLU A 15 -26.19 -1.72 19.26
CA GLU A 15 -25.45 -1.38 20.47
C GLU A 15 -24.02 -1.92 20.40
N TYR A 16 -23.85 -3.20 20.03
CA TYR A 16 -22.53 -3.82 19.89
C TYR A 16 -21.64 -3.14 18.83
N SER A 17 -22.20 -2.80 17.67
CA SER A 17 -21.44 -2.20 16.54
C SER A 17 -21.25 -0.69 16.67
N SER A 18 -21.84 -0.04 17.68
CA SER A 18 -21.81 1.41 17.85
C SER A 18 -20.39 1.99 18.01
N SER A 19 -19.44 1.24 18.59
CA SER A 19 -18.07 1.69 18.81
C SER A 19 -17.16 1.52 17.59
N LEU A 20 -17.48 0.58 16.69
CA LEU A 20 -16.66 0.22 15.54
C LEU A 20 -16.27 1.42 14.66
N PRO A 21 -17.19 2.33 14.26
CA PRO A 21 -16.82 3.48 13.43
C PRO A 21 -15.79 4.39 14.10
N ALA A 22 -15.94 4.64 15.40
CA ALA A 22 -15.03 5.50 16.16
C ALA A 22 -13.65 4.86 16.33
N GLU A 23 -13.61 3.57 16.66
CA GLU A 23 -12.36 2.81 16.80
C GLU A 23 -11.60 2.71 15.48
N LEU A 24 -12.30 2.38 14.38
CA LEU A 24 -11.70 2.31 13.05
C LEU A 24 -11.21 3.68 12.58
N GLN A 25 -11.99 4.74 12.81
CA GLN A 25 -11.58 6.10 12.49
C GLN A 25 -10.30 6.49 13.24
N ARG A 26 -10.19 6.14 14.53
CA ARG A 26 -8.98 6.40 15.32
C ARG A 26 -7.77 5.71 14.70
N LEU A 27 -7.87 4.41 14.41
CA LEU A 27 -6.78 3.63 13.81
C LEU A 27 -6.32 4.20 12.46
N LEU A 28 -7.27 4.49 11.57
CA LEU A 28 -6.98 5.03 10.25
C LEU A 28 -6.42 6.46 10.30
N SER A 29 -6.89 7.28 11.25
CA SER A 29 -6.36 8.64 11.44
C SER A 29 -4.91 8.61 11.92
N THR A 30 -4.60 7.78 12.93
CA THR A 30 -3.23 7.59 13.39
C THR A 30 -2.33 7.04 12.29
N MET A 31 -2.80 6.05 11.52
CA MET A 31 -2.05 5.50 10.39
C MET A 31 -1.77 6.58 9.33
N ARG A 32 -2.73 7.47 9.05
CA ARG A 32 -2.55 8.60 8.13
C ARG A 32 -1.49 9.58 8.62
N GLU A 33 -1.47 9.91 9.90
CA GLU A 33 -0.44 10.80 10.50
C GLU A 33 0.96 10.19 10.38
N LEU A 34 1.10 8.88 10.66
CA LEU A 34 2.36 8.16 10.48
C LEU A 34 2.76 8.07 9.01
N ASP A 35 1.80 7.94 8.09
CA ASP A 35 2.02 7.99 6.64
C ASP A 35 2.62 9.32 6.19
N GLU A 36 2.06 10.44 6.64
CA GLU A 36 2.55 11.78 6.29
C GLU A 36 3.96 12.03 6.87
N ARG A 37 4.18 11.62 8.12
CA ARG A 37 5.49 11.73 8.78
C ARG A 37 6.54 10.87 8.09
N SER A 38 6.24 9.60 7.83
CA SER A 38 7.17 8.68 7.15
C SER A 38 7.50 9.14 5.74
N GLN A 39 6.53 9.64 4.96
CA GLN A 39 6.78 10.19 3.62
C GLN A 39 7.72 11.40 3.66
N THR A 40 7.53 12.29 4.63
CA THR A 40 8.41 13.45 4.82
C THR A 40 9.85 13.00 5.13
N MET A 41 10.02 12.05 6.05
CA MET A 41 11.33 11.50 6.40
C MET A 41 12.00 10.79 5.23
N VAL A 42 11.25 9.98 4.46
CA VAL A 42 11.76 9.33 3.24
C VAL A 42 12.25 10.36 2.22
N SER A 43 11.53 11.47 2.04
CA SER A 43 11.95 12.53 1.12
C SER A 43 13.24 13.20 1.59
N GLN A 44 13.33 13.56 2.87
CA GLN A 44 14.53 14.16 3.46
C GLN A 44 15.73 13.22 3.36
N LEU A 45 15.53 11.94 3.68
CA LEU A 45 16.55 10.92 3.62
C LEU A 45 17.07 10.72 2.20
N ARG A 46 16.20 10.79 1.19
CA ARG A 46 16.58 10.71 -0.22
C ARG A 46 17.48 11.89 -0.61
N ASP A 47 17.15 13.09 -0.14
CA ASP A 47 17.94 14.29 -0.42
C ASP A 47 19.29 14.25 0.32
N GLN A 48 19.32 13.82 1.58
CA GLN A 48 20.57 13.58 2.35
C GLN A 48 21.47 12.54 1.66
N THR A 49 20.88 11.43 1.19
CA THR A 49 21.60 10.38 0.47
C THR A 49 22.19 10.92 -0.83
N LYS A 50 21.42 11.71 -1.59
CA LYS A 50 21.90 12.36 -2.82
C LYS A 50 23.06 13.32 -2.54
N MET A 51 22.97 14.11 -1.47
CA MET A 51 24.09 14.95 -1.04
C MET A 51 25.32 14.10 -0.74
N CYS A 52 25.19 13.08 0.11
CA CYS A 52 26.29 12.19 0.49
C CYS A 52 26.99 11.54 -0.71
N LEU A 53 26.24 11.12 -1.74
CA LEU A 53 26.78 10.54 -2.97
C LEU A 53 27.46 11.55 -3.89
N ASN A 54 27.04 12.82 -3.84
CA ASN A 54 27.64 13.90 -4.64
C ASN A 54 28.91 14.47 -4.02
N LEU A 55 29.24 14.12 -2.77
CA LEU A 55 30.52 14.51 -2.18
C LEU A 55 31.67 13.76 -2.87
N PRO A 56 32.80 14.44 -3.15
CA PRO A 56 33.93 13.81 -3.83
C PRO A 56 34.40 12.57 -3.08
N SER A 57 34.67 11.50 -3.82
CA SER A 57 35.13 10.22 -3.28
C SER A 57 36.29 10.45 -2.30
N GLN A 58 36.21 9.78 -1.15
CA GLN A 58 37.26 9.69 -0.10
C GLN A 58 38.63 9.27 -0.67
N HIS A 59 38.69 8.75 -1.89
CA HIS A 59 39.93 8.38 -2.60
C HIS A 59 40.50 9.49 -3.50
N SER A 60 39.89 10.67 -3.53
CA SER A 60 40.47 11.83 -4.21
C SER A 60 41.64 12.35 -3.38
N LYS A 61 42.79 12.60 -4.01
CA LYS A 61 44.05 13.06 -3.38
C LYS A 61 43.97 14.45 -2.68
N LYS A 62 42.76 14.96 -2.40
CA LYS A 62 42.47 16.32 -1.92
C LYS A 62 41.42 16.40 -0.80
N SER A 63 40.93 15.30 -0.23
CA SER A 63 39.98 15.36 0.89
C SER A 63 40.67 15.86 2.15
N THR A 64 40.10 16.87 2.80
CA THR A 64 40.57 17.35 4.11
C THR A 64 39.98 16.46 5.22
N PRO A 65 40.66 16.30 6.36
CA PRO A 65 40.14 15.52 7.49
C PRO A 65 38.79 16.05 8.02
N GLU A 66 38.57 17.36 7.97
CA GLU A 66 37.29 18.01 8.30
C GLU A 66 36.16 17.59 7.35
N GLN A 67 36.47 17.41 6.07
CA GLN A 67 35.50 16.95 5.07
C GLN A 67 35.15 15.47 5.27
N GLU A 68 36.13 14.66 5.68
CA GLU A 68 35.93 13.26 6.01
C GLU A 68 35.05 13.08 7.26
N GLU A 69 35.28 13.89 8.30
CA GLU A 69 34.43 13.93 9.50
C GLU A 69 33.00 14.38 9.18
N ALA A 70 32.82 15.41 8.36
CA ALA A 70 31.51 15.87 7.92
C ALA A 70 30.73 14.79 7.13
N VAL A 71 31.41 14.04 6.25
CA VAL A 71 30.83 12.90 5.52
C VAL A 71 30.44 11.78 6.48
N ALA A 72 31.31 11.44 7.44
CA ALA A 72 31.04 10.41 8.44
C ALA A 72 29.82 10.77 9.31
N LYS A 73 29.73 12.04 9.73
CA LYS A 73 28.56 12.56 10.45
C LYS A 73 27.28 12.46 9.62
N LEU A 74 27.32 12.89 8.35
CA LEU A 74 26.16 12.80 7.46
C LEU A 74 25.70 11.35 7.24
N ARG A 75 26.63 10.40 7.10
CA ARG A 75 26.31 8.96 7.01
C ARG A 75 25.62 8.44 8.26
N ARG A 76 26.12 8.82 9.44
CA ARG A 76 25.49 8.45 10.72
C ARG A 76 24.08 9.02 10.85
N GLU A 77 23.87 10.26 10.44
CA GLU A 77 22.53 10.88 10.42
C GLU A 77 21.58 10.15 9.46
N ILE A 78 22.07 9.73 8.28
CA ILE A 78 21.32 8.93 7.31
C ILE A 78 20.90 7.59 7.92
N GLU A 79 21.81 6.87 8.60
CA GLU A 79 21.52 5.58 9.25
C GLU A 79 20.45 5.73 10.33
N VAL A 80 20.59 6.72 11.22
CA VAL A 80 19.59 6.98 12.27
C VAL A 80 18.22 7.34 11.66
N ASN A 81 18.20 8.18 10.62
CA ASN A 81 16.96 8.54 9.94
C ASN A 81 16.32 7.37 9.19
N GLN A 82 17.13 6.44 8.66
CA GLN A 82 16.66 5.18 8.08
C GLN A 82 15.96 4.31 9.12
N GLU A 83 16.60 4.09 10.27
CA GLU A 83 16.03 3.30 11.37
C GLU A 83 14.71 3.90 11.87
N ASN A 84 14.67 5.22 12.07
CA ASN A 84 13.46 5.93 12.48
C ASN A 84 12.33 5.78 11.44
N THR A 85 12.66 5.93 10.16
CA THR A 85 11.69 5.76 9.07
C THR A 85 11.16 4.33 9.02
N TYR A 86 12.04 3.34 9.19
CA TYR A 86 11.67 1.93 9.22
C TYR A 86 10.75 1.62 10.41
N SER A 87 11.03 2.18 11.58
CA SER A 87 10.17 2.05 12.77
C SER A 87 8.75 2.59 12.52
N LEU A 88 8.63 3.81 11.95
CA LEU A 88 7.32 4.39 11.60
C LEU A 88 6.56 3.53 10.57
N CYS A 89 7.26 3.01 9.56
CA CYS A 89 6.67 2.11 8.57
C CYS A 89 6.18 0.79 9.20
N THR A 90 6.91 0.26 10.18
CA THR A 90 6.50 -0.93 10.92
C THR A 90 5.24 -0.67 11.73
N GLU A 91 5.17 0.45 12.44
CA GLU A 91 4.00 0.85 13.22
C GLU A 91 2.75 1.01 12.34
N LYS A 92 2.89 1.58 11.14
CA LYS A 92 1.78 1.64 10.15
C LYS A 92 1.24 0.27 9.77
N VAL A 93 2.11 -0.72 9.57
CA VAL A 93 1.70 -2.09 9.27
C VAL A 93 0.93 -2.69 10.44
N LEU A 94 1.37 -2.43 11.68
CA LEU A 94 0.67 -2.89 12.87
C LEU A 94 -0.70 -2.23 13.03
N LEU A 95 -0.84 -0.93 12.74
CA LEU A 95 -2.14 -0.25 12.74
C LEU A 95 -3.08 -0.81 11.67
N ALA A 96 -2.57 -1.09 10.47
CA ALA A 96 -3.35 -1.72 9.40
C ALA A 96 -3.84 -3.12 9.81
N GLN A 97 -2.97 -3.90 10.46
CA GLN A 97 -3.34 -5.20 11.01
C GLN A 97 -4.40 -5.06 12.10
N GLN A 98 -4.23 -4.12 13.04
CA GLN A 98 -5.22 -3.88 14.09
C GLN A 98 -6.59 -3.47 13.53
N ALA A 99 -6.62 -2.64 12.48
CA ALA A 99 -7.86 -2.25 11.81
C ALA A 99 -8.52 -3.45 11.09
N TYR A 100 -7.71 -4.31 10.48
CA TYR A 100 -8.20 -5.54 9.85
C TYR A 100 -8.80 -6.49 10.90
N ASP A 101 -8.07 -6.77 11.97
CA ASP A 101 -8.49 -7.68 13.04
C ASP A 101 -9.77 -7.18 13.72
N LEU A 102 -9.90 -5.86 13.93
CA LEU A 102 -11.12 -5.24 14.44
C LEU A 102 -12.32 -5.53 13.53
N ILE A 103 -12.20 -5.28 12.22
CA ILE A 103 -13.28 -5.52 11.27
C ILE A 103 -13.62 -7.02 11.19
N ASP A 104 -12.61 -7.88 11.10
CA ASP A 104 -12.78 -9.33 11.03
C ASP A 104 -13.51 -9.87 12.26
N GLN A 105 -13.20 -9.35 13.46
CA GLN A 105 -13.92 -9.69 14.69
C GLN A 105 -15.41 -9.33 14.60
N HIS A 106 -15.74 -8.13 14.11
CA HIS A 106 -17.14 -7.70 13.96
C HIS A 106 -17.88 -8.52 12.91
N VAL A 107 -17.22 -8.92 11.83
CA VAL A 107 -17.81 -9.79 10.80
C VAL A 107 -18.10 -11.18 11.37
N ARG A 108 -17.12 -11.81 12.03
CA ARG A 108 -17.32 -13.15 12.63
C ARG A 108 -18.45 -13.17 13.64
N ARG A 109 -18.52 -12.15 14.50
CA ARG A 109 -19.63 -12.04 15.46
C ARG A 109 -20.98 -11.87 14.77
N LEU A 110 -21.06 -11.02 13.74
CA LEU A 110 -22.30 -10.89 12.97
C LEU A 110 -22.71 -12.21 12.33
N ASP A 111 -21.76 -12.98 11.79
CA ASP A 111 -22.03 -14.28 11.18
C ASP A 111 -22.57 -15.29 12.21
N GLU A 112 -21.98 -15.34 13.41
CA GLU A 112 -22.44 -16.18 14.53
C GLU A 112 -23.84 -15.77 15.03
N ASP A 113 -24.05 -14.48 15.20
CA ASP A 113 -25.32 -13.89 15.64
C ASP A 113 -26.42 -14.16 14.60
N LEU A 114 -26.15 -14.00 13.31
CA LEU A 114 -27.08 -14.32 12.21
C LEU A 114 -27.39 -15.81 12.13
N HIS A 115 -26.40 -16.68 12.35
CA HIS A 115 -26.62 -18.13 12.37
C HIS A 115 -27.58 -18.52 13.49
N THR A 116 -27.35 -17.99 14.69
CA THR A 116 -28.21 -18.22 15.87
C THR A 116 -29.62 -17.68 15.61
N PHE A 117 -29.72 -16.48 15.03
CA PHE A 117 -31.00 -15.86 14.68
C PHE A 117 -31.79 -16.68 13.64
N ALA A 118 -31.12 -17.22 12.63
CA ALA A 118 -31.75 -18.10 11.64
C ALA A 118 -32.28 -19.38 12.28
N ASP A 119 -31.53 -19.99 13.20
CA ASP A 119 -31.99 -21.20 13.91
C ASP A 119 -33.20 -20.92 14.82
N ASP A 120 -33.23 -19.79 15.52
CA ASP A 120 -34.38 -19.36 16.31
C ASP A 120 -35.64 -19.19 15.43
N LEU A 121 -35.49 -18.58 14.27
CA LEU A 121 -36.59 -18.41 13.31
C LEU A 121 -37.08 -19.74 12.72
N ARG A 122 -36.17 -20.72 12.49
CA ARG A 122 -36.52 -22.08 12.05
C ARG A 122 -37.28 -22.83 13.15
N GLN A 123 -36.88 -22.69 14.40
CA GLN A 123 -37.60 -23.28 15.56
C GLN A 123 -38.99 -22.66 15.73
N GLU A 124 -39.14 -21.36 15.45
CA GLU A 124 -40.44 -20.67 15.48
C GLU A 124 -41.35 -20.98 14.28
N GLY A 125 -40.87 -21.77 13.31
CA GLY A 125 -41.61 -22.14 12.10
C GLY A 125 -41.85 -20.95 11.15
N LYS A 126 -41.08 -19.87 11.30
CA LYS A 126 -41.18 -18.66 10.47
C LYS A 126 -40.45 -18.80 9.13
N ILE A 127 -39.53 -19.76 9.02
CA ILE A 127 -38.79 -20.09 7.80
C ILE A 127 -38.70 -21.62 7.62
N PRO A 128 -38.64 -22.10 6.36
CA PRO A 128 -38.50 -23.53 6.06
C PRO A 128 -37.18 -24.11 6.58
N GLN A 129 -37.18 -25.38 6.99
CA GLN A 129 -35.96 -26.04 7.47
C GLN A 129 -34.89 -26.20 6.37
N ASP A 130 -35.22 -26.11 5.09
CA ASP A 130 -34.28 -26.33 3.98
C ASP A 130 -33.63 -25.05 3.43
N GLU A 131 -33.90 -23.89 4.04
CA GLU A 131 -33.30 -22.62 3.59
C GLU A 131 -31.91 -22.45 4.20
N PRO A 132 -30.84 -22.18 3.40
CA PRO A 132 -29.51 -21.96 3.95
C PRO A 132 -29.53 -20.72 4.86
N ALA A 133 -28.96 -20.84 6.06
CA ALA A 133 -28.87 -19.76 7.05
C ALA A 133 -28.15 -18.49 6.54
N ILE A 134 -27.46 -18.61 5.40
CA ILE A 134 -26.77 -17.51 4.74
C ILE A 134 -27.80 -16.82 3.84
N LEU A 135 -28.37 -15.71 4.32
CA LEU A 135 -29.06 -14.76 3.44
C LEU A 135 -28.14 -14.46 2.26
N PRO A 136 -28.63 -14.48 1.01
CA PRO A 136 -27.82 -14.08 -0.13
C PRO A 136 -27.32 -12.67 0.15
N MET A 137 -26.00 -12.55 0.35
CA MET A 137 -25.33 -11.26 0.49
C MET A 137 -25.89 -10.34 -0.61
N PRO A 138 -26.35 -9.11 -0.30
CA PRO A 138 -26.71 -8.19 -1.34
C PRO A 138 -25.47 -8.06 -2.21
N THR A 139 -25.55 -8.59 -3.44
CA THR A 139 -24.46 -8.54 -4.40
C THR A 139 -24.15 -7.07 -4.55
N SER A 140 -23.05 -6.66 -3.92
CA SER A 140 -22.49 -5.33 -4.10
C SER A 140 -22.24 -5.26 -5.59
N ARG A 141 -23.11 -4.54 -6.30
CA ARG A 141 -23.06 -4.38 -7.75
C ARG A 141 -21.62 -3.99 -8.06
N GLU A 142 -20.86 -4.91 -8.65
CA GLU A 142 -19.46 -4.70 -9.02
C GLU A 142 -19.39 -3.68 -10.16
N GLU A 143 -19.69 -2.42 -9.85
CA GLU A 143 -19.29 -1.31 -10.69
C GLU A 143 -17.80 -1.13 -10.50
N LYS A 144 -17.04 -1.93 -11.27
CA LYS A 144 -15.70 -1.65 -11.78
C LYS A 144 -14.93 -0.59 -10.98
N ARG A 145 -14.56 -0.88 -9.73
CA ARG A 145 -13.52 -0.15 -9.01
C ARG A 145 -12.14 -0.56 -9.54
N LYS A 146 -11.92 -0.40 -10.85
CA LYS A 146 -10.58 -0.41 -11.42
C LYS A 146 -10.01 1.01 -11.31
N GLY A 147 -9.10 1.20 -10.34
CA GLY A 147 -7.96 2.09 -10.56
C GLY A 147 -7.73 3.27 -9.60
N GLN A 148 -8.51 3.47 -8.53
CA GLN A 148 -8.39 4.73 -7.77
C GLN A 148 -7.58 4.68 -6.47
N PHE A 149 -7.38 3.51 -5.87
CA PHE A 149 -6.50 3.34 -4.70
C PHE A 149 -5.12 2.87 -5.13
N MET A 150 -4.37 3.74 -5.81
CA MET A 150 -2.91 3.61 -5.85
C MET A 150 -2.36 4.68 -4.94
N THR A 151 -1.62 4.26 -3.91
CA THR A 151 -0.88 5.18 -3.05
C THR A 151 0.02 6.06 -3.93
N PRO A 152 0.29 7.33 -3.56
CA PRO A 152 1.15 8.22 -4.35
C PRO A 152 2.49 7.58 -4.71
N LEU A 153 3.02 6.72 -3.83
CA LEU A 153 4.24 5.94 -4.05
C LEU A 153 4.08 4.90 -5.17
N ALA A 154 2.98 4.15 -5.21
CA ALA A 154 2.72 3.14 -6.24
C ALA A 154 2.57 3.77 -7.64
N LYS A 155 1.91 4.93 -7.74
CA LYS A 155 1.84 5.68 -9.02
C LYS A 155 3.22 6.12 -9.49
N ARG A 156 4.07 6.57 -8.56
CA ARG A 156 5.42 7.03 -8.87
C ARG A 156 6.32 5.90 -9.38
N LEU A 157 6.32 4.74 -8.72
CA LEU A 157 7.04 3.56 -9.19
C LEU A 157 6.54 3.08 -10.56
N GLY A 158 5.22 3.15 -10.80
CA GLY A 158 4.64 2.83 -12.10
C GLY A 158 5.18 3.72 -13.21
N MET A 159 5.18 5.04 -13.00
CA MET A 159 5.73 6.00 -13.95
C MET A 159 7.24 5.84 -14.17
N GLU A 160 7.99 5.46 -13.14
CA GLU A 160 9.44 5.21 -13.24
C GLU A 160 9.73 3.97 -14.10
N ARG A 161 9.00 2.87 -13.88
CA ARG A 161 9.08 1.67 -14.72
C ARG A 161 8.70 1.93 -16.17
N ASP A 162 7.70 2.76 -16.43
CA ASP A 162 7.28 3.06 -17.80
C ASP A 162 8.31 3.93 -18.53
N ARG A 163 8.94 4.89 -17.84
CA ARG A 163 10.07 5.66 -18.39
C ARG A 163 11.28 4.79 -18.70
N ASP A 164 11.57 3.78 -17.88
CA ASP A 164 12.68 2.86 -18.13
C ASP A 164 12.42 2.00 -19.37
N ARG A 165 11.20 1.47 -19.51
CA ARG A 165 10.77 0.73 -20.71
C ARG A 165 10.84 1.59 -21.98
N GLU A 166 10.48 2.86 -21.89
CA GLU A 166 10.55 3.78 -23.03
C GLU A 166 12.00 4.04 -23.44
N ARG A 167 12.90 4.27 -22.48
CA ARG A 167 14.35 4.41 -22.76
C ARG A 167 14.96 3.15 -23.39
N ASP A 168 14.55 1.96 -22.95
CA ASP A 168 15.05 0.72 -23.53
C ASP A 168 14.61 0.56 -24.99
N ARG A 169 13.34 0.88 -25.31
CA ARG A 169 12.85 0.90 -26.69
C ARG A 169 13.59 1.90 -27.57
N ASP A 170 13.91 3.08 -27.05
CA ASP A 170 14.63 4.08 -27.81
C ASP A 170 16.07 3.67 -28.11
N ARG A 171 16.75 3.00 -27.16
CA ARG A 171 18.07 2.40 -27.42
C ARG A 171 17.99 1.29 -28.46
N ASP A 172 16.95 0.45 -28.44
CA ASP A 172 16.80 -0.61 -29.43
C ASP A 172 16.56 -0.06 -30.84
N ARG A 173 15.74 1.00 -30.97
CA ARG A 173 15.57 1.73 -32.24
C ARG A 173 16.86 2.37 -32.73
N GLU A 174 17.67 2.90 -31.82
CA GLU A 174 18.96 3.50 -32.17
C GLU A 174 19.94 2.45 -32.69
N ARG A 175 20.02 1.29 -32.03
CA ARG A 175 20.82 0.14 -32.48
C ARG A 175 20.37 -0.38 -33.84
N GLU A 176 19.07 -0.37 -34.11
CA GLU A 176 18.54 -0.79 -35.41
C GLU A 176 18.95 0.18 -36.53
N ARG A 177 18.86 1.49 -36.28
CA ARG A 177 19.35 2.52 -37.23
C ARG A 177 20.86 2.41 -37.49
N ASP A 178 21.65 2.08 -36.47
CA ASP A 178 23.09 1.88 -36.63
C ASP A 178 23.41 0.64 -37.48
N ARG A 179 22.68 -0.47 -37.26
CA ARG A 179 22.80 -1.65 -38.12
C ARG A 179 22.39 -1.38 -39.56
N GLU A 180 21.33 -0.59 -39.77
CA GLU A 180 20.93 -0.18 -41.11
C GLU A 180 22.00 0.68 -41.79
N ARG A 181 22.56 1.66 -41.09
CA ARG A 181 23.68 2.49 -41.58
C ARG A 181 24.90 1.65 -41.96
N ASP A 182 25.28 0.70 -41.12
CA ASP A 182 26.38 -0.24 -41.41
C ASP A 182 26.07 -1.16 -42.60
N SER A 183 24.80 -1.54 -42.78
CA SER A 183 24.35 -2.37 -43.91
C SER A 183 24.35 -1.59 -45.23
N VAL A 184 24.06 -0.29 -45.19
CA VAL A 184 24.07 0.61 -46.36
C VAL A 184 25.51 0.94 -46.73
N PHE A 185 26.37 1.18 -45.73
CA PHE A 185 27.79 1.40 -45.94
C PHE A 185 28.45 0.18 -46.61
N ARG A 186 28.21 -1.03 -46.08
CA ARG A 186 28.72 -2.27 -46.68
C ARG A 186 28.17 -2.54 -48.09
N ARG A 187 26.91 -2.19 -48.37
CA ARG A 187 26.34 -2.32 -49.73
C ARG A 187 26.98 -1.35 -50.72
N ASN A 188 27.24 -0.11 -50.31
CA ASN A 188 27.87 0.89 -51.18
C ASN A 188 29.36 0.62 -51.43
N ASP A 189 30.07 0.00 -50.48
CA ASP A 189 31.48 -0.37 -50.64
C ASP A 189 31.68 -1.59 -51.58
N SER A 190 30.66 -2.46 -51.70
CA SER A 190 30.66 -3.59 -52.66
C SER A 190 30.37 -3.19 -54.12
N LEU A 191 30.07 -1.91 -54.37
CA LEU A 191 29.72 -1.38 -55.70
C LEU A 191 30.82 -0.48 -56.31
N ARG A 192 32.00 -0.43 -55.67
CA ARG A 192 33.23 0.18 -56.21
C ARG A 192 34.27 -0.89 -56.53
#